data_AF-W2SKC7-F1
#
_entry.id   AF-W2SKC7-F1
#
_cell.length_a   1.000
_cell.length_b   1.000
_cell.length_c   1.000
_cell.angle_alpha   90.00
_cell.angle_beta   90.00
_cell.angle_gamma   90.00
#
_symmetry.space_group_name_H-M   'P 1'
#
loop_
_entity.id
_entity.type
_entity.pdbx_description
1 polymer ?
#
loop_
_entity_poly.entity_id
_entity_poly.type
_entity_poly.pdbx_seq_one_letter_code
_entity_poly.pdbx_strand_id
1 'polypeptide(L)'
;MFQELLNNIANSSVEEENVSAAVWFLLLRAADKFCREKGRYPGTNGVPCTIDSLDLKQRVVSIISSSHVDNPEAVMARVPPSAIAEICRYGAGELHVVASLIGGIVAQEVIKLATNQYVPLDNTFIYDGHTQQSSVFRM
;
A
#
# COMPACT_ATOMS: atom_id res chain seq x y z
N MET A 1 -12.14 10.13 4.65
CA MET A 1 -11.31 9.63 3.54
C MET A 1 -10.28 8.57 3.92
N PHE A 2 -9.11 8.84 4.53
CA PHE A 2 -8.22 7.73 4.94
C PHE A 2 -8.87 6.78 5.96
N GLN A 3 -9.68 7.33 6.86
CA GLN A 3 -10.57 6.57 7.75
C GLN A 3 -11.54 5.64 7.01
N GLU A 4 -12.12 6.11 5.89
CA GLU A 4 -13.06 5.31 5.11
C GLU A 4 -12.34 4.15 4.44
N LEU A 5 -11.10 4.35 3.96
CA LEU A 5 -10.27 3.25 3.48
C LEU A 5 -10.05 2.19 4.57
N LEU A 6 -9.67 2.62 5.79
CA LEU A 6 -9.45 1.68 6.89
C LEU A 6 -10.75 0.96 7.31
N ASN A 7 -11.87 1.67 7.33
CA ASN A 7 -13.18 1.07 7.58
C ASN A 7 -13.56 0.06 6.47
N ASN A 8 -13.24 0.35 5.20
CA ASN A 8 -13.43 -0.60 4.10
C ASN A 8 -12.55 -1.85 4.25
N ILE A 9 -11.30 -1.70 4.72
CA ILE A 9 -10.42 -2.83 5.04
C ILE A 9 -10.99 -3.68 6.20
N ALA A 10 -11.56 -3.04 7.21
CA ALA A 10 -12.20 -3.75 8.32
C ALA A 10 -13.40 -4.58 7.83
N ASN A 11 -14.20 -4.00 6.92
CA ASN A 11 -15.45 -4.56 6.42
C ASN A 11 -15.30 -5.52 5.22
N SER A 12 -14.11 -5.65 4.63
CA SER A 12 -13.89 -6.59 3.52
C SER A 12 -14.09 -8.03 3.98
N SER A 13 -14.68 -8.89 3.14
CA SER A 13 -14.90 -10.31 3.47
C SER A 13 -13.57 -11.03 3.73
N VAL A 14 -13.59 -12.01 4.64
CA VAL A 14 -12.40 -12.82 5.01
C VAL A 14 -12.01 -13.83 3.94
N GLU A 15 -12.82 -13.96 2.89
CA GLU A 15 -12.68 -14.99 1.85
C GLU A 15 -11.70 -14.62 0.72
N GLU A 16 -11.10 -13.43 0.73
CA GLU A 16 -10.07 -13.08 -0.24
C GLU A 16 -8.75 -13.79 0.11
N GLU A 17 -8.38 -14.81 -0.68
CA GLU A 17 -7.05 -15.44 -0.63
C GLU A 17 -5.91 -14.44 -0.91
N ASN A 18 -6.23 -13.33 -1.59
CA ASN A 18 -5.29 -12.31 -2.02
C ASN A 18 -5.32 -11.08 -1.10
N VAL A 19 -4.17 -10.42 -0.98
CA VAL A 19 -4.05 -9.17 -0.24
C VAL A 19 -4.73 -8.04 -1.02
N SER A 20 -5.70 -7.37 -0.41
CA SER A 20 -6.41 -6.28 -1.08
C SER A 20 -5.50 -5.08 -1.37
N ALA A 21 -5.78 -4.36 -2.47
CA ALA A 21 -5.02 -3.17 -2.85
C ALA A 21 -5.05 -2.06 -1.77
N ALA A 22 -6.09 -2.01 -0.93
CA ALA A 22 -6.18 -1.11 0.20
C ALA A 22 -5.16 -1.46 1.31
N VAL A 23 -4.93 -2.75 1.56
CA VAL A 23 -3.89 -3.22 2.50
C VAL A 23 -2.50 -2.87 1.95
N TRP A 24 -2.25 -3.04 0.65
CA TRP A 24 -1.00 -2.61 0.03
C TRP A 24 -0.75 -1.11 0.20
N PHE A 25 -1.77 -0.27 0.02
CA PHE A 25 -1.65 1.16 0.26
C PHE A 25 -1.30 1.48 1.74
N LEU A 26 -1.98 0.84 2.70
CA LEU A 26 -1.66 0.99 4.12
C LEU A 26 -0.20 0.61 4.43
N LEU A 27 0.28 -0.48 3.82
CA LEU A 27 1.66 -0.93 3.99
C LEU A 27 2.68 0.03 3.37
N LEU A 28 2.40 0.62 2.20
CA LEU A 28 3.23 1.67 1.60
C LEU A 28 3.32 2.90 2.52
N ARG A 29 2.19 3.30 3.14
CA ARG A 29 2.18 4.38 4.15
C ARG A 29 3.02 4.04 5.38
N ALA A 30 2.98 2.79 5.82
CA ALA A 30 3.82 2.31 6.92
C ALA A 30 5.32 2.30 6.54
N ALA A 31 5.66 1.95 5.29
CA ALA A 31 7.02 2.00 4.77
C ALA A 31 7.54 3.45 4.65
N ASP A 32 6.70 4.41 4.24
CA ASP A 32 7.07 5.83 4.26
C ASP A 32 7.33 6.34 5.67
N LYS A 33 6.47 5.96 6.64
CA LYS A 33 6.71 6.25 8.05
C LYS A 33 8.02 5.62 8.52
N PHE A 34 8.30 4.38 8.08
CA PHE A 34 9.57 3.69 8.28
C PHE A 34 10.77 4.52 7.82
N CYS A 35 10.73 4.97 6.58
CA CYS A 35 11.80 5.78 6.00
C CYS A 35 12.02 7.09 6.77
N ARG A 36 10.94 7.79 7.14
CA ARG A 36 11.02 9.05 7.90
C ARG A 36 11.70 8.91 9.25
N GLU A 37 11.48 7.81 9.97
CA GLU A 37 12.01 7.62 11.32
C GLU A 37 13.38 6.92 11.35
N LYS A 38 13.67 6.03 10.39
CA LYS A 38 14.93 5.25 10.36
C LYS A 38 15.93 5.75 9.33
N GLY A 39 15.54 6.68 8.45
CA GLY A 39 16.38 7.20 7.36
C GLY A 39 16.63 6.20 6.23
N ARG A 40 15.88 5.09 6.18
CA ARG A 40 15.98 4.02 5.17
C ARG A 40 14.66 3.29 5.03
N TYR A 41 14.41 2.62 3.91
CA TYR A 41 13.22 1.77 3.74
C TYR A 41 13.41 0.36 4.37
N PRO A 42 12.32 -0.36 4.70
CA PRO A 42 12.42 -1.74 5.19
C PRO A 42 13.05 -2.66 4.12
N GLY A 43 13.87 -3.62 4.56
CA GLY A 43 14.56 -4.54 3.66
C GLY A 43 15.83 -4.00 2.99
N THR A 44 16.26 -2.80 3.38
CA THR A 44 17.46 -2.14 2.83
C THR A 44 18.63 -2.17 3.82
N ASN A 45 19.82 -1.79 3.35
CA ASN A 45 21.04 -1.64 4.16
C ASN A 45 21.50 -2.91 4.88
N GLY A 46 21.19 -4.09 4.33
CA GLY A 46 21.66 -5.38 4.86
C GLY A 46 21.04 -5.82 6.19
N VAL A 47 20.00 -5.13 6.66
CA VAL A 47 19.25 -5.54 7.85
C VAL A 47 18.37 -6.75 7.50
N PRO A 48 18.37 -7.83 8.30
CA PRO A 48 17.51 -8.98 8.06
C PRO A 48 16.03 -8.59 7.97
N CYS A 49 15.34 -9.06 6.92
CA CYS A 49 13.93 -8.76 6.69
C CYS A 49 13.03 -9.13 7.87
N THR A 50 13.40 -10.15 8.66
CA THR A 50 12.67 -10.55 9.87
C THR A 50 12.64 -9.46 10.93
N ILE A 51 13.75 -8.73 11.11
CA ILE A 51 13.84 -7.61 12.05
C ILE A 51 13.01 -6.43 11.54
N ASP A 52 13.20 -6.07 10.27
CA ASP A 52 12.46 -4.96 9.67
C ASP A 52 10.95 -5.24 9.60
N SER A 53 10.52 -6.49 9.47
CA SER A 53 9.10 -6.87 9.50
C SER A 53 8.45 -6.58 10.86
N LEU A 54 9.18 -6.80 11.96
CA LEU A 54 8.69 -6.47 13.30
C LEU A 54 8.57 -4.96 13.49
N ASP A 55 9.60 -4.20 13.08
CA ASP A 55 9.59 -2.74 13.13
C ASP A 55 8.50 -2.15 12.21
N LEU A 56 8.28 -2.72 11.03
CA LEU A 56 7.22 -2.31 10.10
C LEU A 56 5.84 -2.54 10.69
N LYS A 57 5.62 -3.70 11.34
CA LYS A 57 4.37 -4.01 12.03
C LYS A 57 4.02 -2.98 13.11
N GLN A 58 5.00 -2.52 13.90
CA GLN A 58 4.78 -1.48 14.91
C GLN A 58 4.26 -0.17 14.29
N ARG A 59 4.69 0.16 13.08
CA ARG A 59 4.29 1.37 12.36
C ARG A 59 2.89 1.26 11.79
N VAL A 60 2.52 0.08 11.28
CA VAL A 60 1.15 -0.23 10.88
C VAL A 60 0.20 -0.01 12.06
N VAL A 61 0.54 -0.59 13.23
CA VAL A 61 -0.24 -0.39 14.47
C VAL A 61 -0.32 1.09 14.84
N SER A 62 0.80 1.81 14.82
CA SER A 62 0.84 3.24 15.12
C SER A 62 -0.06 4.07 14.18
N ILE A 63 -0.08 3.75 12.88
CA ILE A 63 -0.94 4.43 11.90
C ILE A 63 -2.42 4.16 12.20
N ILE A 64 -2.78 2.90 12.44
CA ILE A 64 -4.17 2.51 12.73
C ILE A 64 -4.66 3.17 14.03
N SER A 65 -3.85 3.14 15.09
CA SER A 65 -4.19 3.79 16.37
C SER A 65 -4.36 5.30 16.23
N SER A 66 -3.58 5.95 15.36
CA SER A 66 -3.71 7.40 15.11
C SER A 66 -4.93 7.76 14.24
N SER A 67 -5.55 6.79 13.56
CA SER A 67 -6.52 7.07 12.51
C SER A 67 -7.97 7.21 12.97
N HIS A 68 -8.29 7.18 14.28
CA HIS A 68 -9.67 7.21 14.82
C HIS A 68 -10.63 6.26 14.09
N VAL A 69 -10.19 5.03 13.83
CA VAL A 69 -10.98 3.97 13.21
C VAL A 69 -11.88 3.33 14.25
N ASP A 70 -13.11 2.98 13.88
CA ASP A 70 -14.11 2.40 14.79
C ASP A 70 -13.67 1.04 15.35
N ASN A 71 -13.01 0.21 14.52
CA ASN A 71 -12.49 -1.10 14.91
C ASN A 71 -11.03 -1.32 14.42
N PRO A 72 -10.03 -0.89 15.20
CA PRO A 72 -8.62 -1.02 14.81
C PRO A 72 -8.14 -2.48 14.76
N GLU A 73 -8.73 -3.36 15.57
CA GLU A 73 -8.38 -4.79 15.59
C GLU A 73 -8.83 -5.50 14.31
N ALA A 74 -10.01 -5.16 13.78
CA ALA A 74 -10.51 -5.71 12.52
C ALA A 74 -9.61 -5.31 11.33
N VAL A 75 -9.09 -4.08 11.31
CA VAL A 75 -8.11 -3.65 10.30
C VAL A 75 -6.83 -4.45 10.42
N MET A 76 -6.28 -4.59 11.63
CA MET A 76 -5.06 -5.36 11.85
C MET A 76 -5.22 -6.84 11.49
N ALA A 77 -6.39 -7.43 11.74
CA ALA A 77 -6.70 -8.81 11.36
C ALA A 77 -6.68 -9.00 9.83
N ARG A 78 -6.95 -7.95 9.06
CA ARG A 78 -6.89 -7.95 7.59
C ARG A 78 -5.49 -7.76 7.01
N VAL A 79 -4.50 -7.41 7.83
CA VAL A 79 -3.11 -7.24 7.38
C VAL A 79 -2.33 -8.53 7.67
N PRO A 80 -2.16 -9.43 6.69
CA PRO A 80 -1.47 -10.68 6.94
C PRO A 80 0.03 -10.44 7.20
N PRO A 81 0.67 -11.20 8.10
CA PRO A 81 2.10 -11.08 8.35
C PRO A 81 2.97 -11.31 7.10
N SER A 82 2.50 -12.14 6.17
CA SER A 82 3.16 -12.38 4.89
C SER A 82 3.28 -11.10 4.05
N ALA A 83 2.25 -10.25 4.00
CA ALA A 83 2.29 -8.98 3.26
C ALA A 83 3.30 -7.99 3.87
N ILE A 84 3.41 -7.96 5.21
CA ILE A 84 4.43 -7.14 5.90
C ILE A 84 5.84 -7.63 5.55
N ALA A 85 6.04 -8.95 5.59
CA ALA A 85 7.31 -9.56 5.21
C ALA A 85 7.64 -9.29 3.74
N GLU A 86 6.62 -9.25 2.88
CA GLU A 86 6.77 -9.01 1.45
C GLU A 86 7.24 -7.58 1.14
N ILE A 87 6.76 -6.57 1.88
CA ILE A 87 7.28 -5.20 1.78
C ILE A 87 8.78 -5.14 2.13
N CYS A 88 9.20 -5.89 3.15
CA CYS A 88 10.62 -6.00 3.48
C CYS A 88 11.38 -6.78 2.40
N ARG A 89 10.77 -7.78 1.77
CA ARG A 89 11.39 -8.53 0.68
C ARG A 89 11.62 -7.66 -0.57
N TYR A 90 10.72 -6.72 -0.86
CA TYR A 90 10.91 -5.80 -1.99
C TYR A 90 12.13 -4.92 -1.83
N GLY A 91 12.53 -4.58 -0.59
CA GLY A 91 13.72 -3.79 -0.31
C GLY A 91 13.75 -2.44 -1.03
N ALA A 92 12.58 -1.80 -1.20
CA ALA A 92 12.40 -0.57 -1.98
C ALA A 92 12.95 -0.63 -3.42
N GLY A 93 12.95 -1.82 -4.04
CA GLY A 93 13.35 -1.99 -5.42
C GLY A 93 12.31 -1.45 -6.42
N GLU A 94 12.81 -0.88 -7.51
CA GLU A 94 12.00 -0.41 -8.65
C GLU A 94 12.19 -1.36 -9.84
N LEU A 95 11.21 -2.26 -10.05
CA LEU A 95 11.28 -3.23 -11.15
C LEU A 95 10.88 -2.57 -12.47
N HIS A 96 11.73 -2.71 -13.49
CA HIS A 96 11.51 -2.10 -14.82
C HIS A 96 10.13 -2.40 -15.42
N VAL A 97 9.63 -3.64 -15.29
CA VAL A 97 8.32 -4.03 -15.84
C VAL A 97 7.17 -3.31 -15.13
N VAL A 98 7.22 -3.21 -13.81
CA VAL A 98 6.21 -2.49 -13.01
C VAL A 98 6.29 -0.99 -13.29
N ALA A 99 7.50 -0.42 -13.30
CA ALA A 99 7.72 0.99 -13.62
C ALA A 99 7.22 1.35 -15.03
N SER A 100 7.45 0.47 -16.02
CA SER A 100 6.97 0.67 -17.40
C SER A 100 5.45 0.66 -17.50
N LEU A 101 4.78 -0.26 -16.80
CA LEU A 101 3.32 -0.33 -16.76
C LEU A 101 2.73 0.94 -16.11
N ILE A 102 3.21 1.30 -14.92
CA ILE A 102 2.75 2.50 -14.21
C ILE A 102 3.05 3.76 -15.03
N GLY A 103 4.21 3.84 -15.68
CA GLY A 103 4.58 4.95 -16.57
C GLY A 103 3.61 5.11 -17.74
N GLY A 104 3.15 4.02 -18.36
CA GLY A 104 2.15 4.06 -19.41
C GLY A 104 0.79 4.57 -18.93
N ILE A 105 0.34 4.11 -17.76
CA ILE A 105 -0.91 4.58 -17.13
C ILE A 105 -0.82 6.08 -16.81
N VAL A 106 0.26 6.51 -16.15
CA VAL A 106 0.48 7.91 -15.79
C VAL A 106 0.57 8.80 -17.02
N ALA A 107 1.27 8.36 -18.09
CA ALA A 107 1.36 9.11 -19.33
C ALA A 107 -0.03 9.36 -19.95
N GLN A 108 -0.90 8.35 -19.92
CA GLN A 108 -2.27 8.52 -20.40
C GLN A 108 -3.08 9.48 -19.51
N GLU A 109 -2.98 9.39 -18.19
CA GLU A 109 -3.63 10.34 -17.27
C GLU A 109 -3.19 11.79 -17.53
N VAL A 110 -1.90 12.00 -17.80
CA VAL A 110 -1.36 13.32 -18.18
C VAL A 110 -1.98 13.81 -19.50
N ILE A 111 -2.12 12.96 -20.52
CA ILE A 111 -2.75 13.32 -21.79
C ILE A 111 -4.22 13.72 -21.59
N LYS A 112 -4.97 12.97 -20.76
CA LYS A 112 -6.37 13.29 -20.44
C LYS A 112 -6.49 14.70 -19.86
N LEU A 113 -5.65 15.01 -18.87
CA LEU A 113 -5.63 16.32 -18.22
C LEU A 113 -5.20 17.43 -19.19
N ALA A 114 -4.15 17.22 -19.99
CA ALA A 114 -3.63 18.23 -20.91
C ALA A 114 -4.61 18.58 -22.04
N THR A 115 -5.35 17.58 -22.53
CA THR A 115 -6.28 17.73 -23.65
C THR A 115 -7.69 18.09 -23.21
N ASN A 116 -8.00 17.96 -21.91
CA ASN A 116 -9.37 17.96 -21.39
C ASN A 116 -10.27 16.95 -22.11
N GLN A 117 -9.71 15.82 -22.52
CA GLN A 117 -10.43 14.72 -23.15
C GLN A 117 -10.43 13.50 -22.23
N TYR A 118 -11.54 12.75 -22.26
CA TYR A 118 -11.79 11.59 -21.41
C TYR A 118 -11.91 11.93 -19.91
N VAL A 119 -12.17 10.90 -19.10
CA VAL A 119 -12.34 11.01 -17.64
C VAL A 119 -11.07 10.49 -16.95
N PRO A 120 -10.37 11.31 -16.15
CA PRO A 120 -9.27 10.87 -15.31
C PRO A 120 -9.70 9.90 -14.22
N LEU A 121 -8.76 9.10 -13.70
CA LEU A 121 -8.96 8.28 -12.52
C LEU A 121 -9.30 9.16 -11.31
N ASP A 122 -10.29 8.74 -10.51
CA ASP A 122 -10.70 9.48 -9.31
C ASP A 122 -9.73 9.18 -8.17
N ASN A 123 -8.73 10.05 -8.02
CA ASN A 123 -7.79 10.10 -6.90
C ASN A 123 -6.64 9.07 -6.93
N THR A 124 -6.76 7.93 -6.24
CA THR A 124 -5.61 7.02 -6.02
C THR A 124 -5.78 5.67 -6.71
N PHE A 125 -4.83 5.31 -7.56
CA PHE A 125 -4.77 4.01 -8.23
C PHE A 125 -3.66 3.15 -7.62
N ILE A 126 -3.98 1.90 -7.30
CA ILE A 126 -3.04 0.91 -6.78
C ILE A 126 -3.06 -0.31 -7.69
N TYR A 127 -1.88 -0.80 -8.04
CA TYR A 127 -1.68 -1.99 -8.85
C TYR A 127 -0.82 -3.00 -8.08
N ASP A 128 -1.28 -4.25 -8.05
CA ASP A 128 -0.55 -5.38 -7.49
C ASP A 128 -0.03 -6.28 -8.61
N GLY A 129 1.29 -6.31 -8.76
CA GLY A 129 1.98 -7.13 -9.76
C GLY A 129 1.94 -8.64 -9.49
N HIS A 130 1.63 -9.08 -8.27
CA HIS A 130 1.53 -10.51 -7.94
C HIS A 130 0.26 -11.12 -8.54
N THR A 131 -0.85 -10.42 -8.32
CA THR A 131 -2.19 -10.86 -8.74
C THR A 131 -2.58 -10.29 -10.10
N GLN A 132 -1.81 -9.35 -10.64
CA GLN A 132 -2.12 -8.61 -11.87
C GLN A 132 -3.43 -7.83 -11.78
N GLN A 133 -3.84 -7.45 -10.57
CA GLN A 133 -5.07 -6.71 -10.30
C GLN A 133 -4.76 -5.26 -9.94
N SER A 134 -5.77 -4.40 -10.12
CA SER A 134 -5.68 -3.01 -9.71
C SER A 134 -7.01 -2.52 -9.14
N SER A 135 -6.95 -1.45 -8.35
CA SER A 135 -8.13 -0.82 -7.78
C SER A 135 -7.92 0.69 -7.67
N VAL A 136 -9.02 1.43 -7.80
CA VAL A 136 -9.06 2.89 -7.64
C VAL A 136 -9.79 3.20 -6.34
N PHE A 137 -9.22 4.09 -5.54
CA PHE A 137 -9.76 4.54 -4.27
C PHE A 137 -9.89 6.05 -4.26
N ARG A 138 -11.08 6.50 -3.84
CA ARG A 138 -11.30 7.89 -3.48
C ARG A 138 -10.90 8.10 -2.02
N MET A 139 -9.94 9.00 -1.80
CA MET A 139 -9.29 9.33 -0.52
C MET A 139 -8.98 10.81 -0.44
#